data_AF-A0A5J6F3W7-F1
#
_entry.id   AF-A0A5J6F3W7-F1
#
_cell.length_a   1.000
_cell.length_b   1.000
_cell.length_c   1.000
_cell.angle_alpha   90.00
_cell.angle_beta   90.00
_cell.angle_gamma   90.00
#
_symmetry.space_group_name_H-M   'P 1'
#
loop_
_entity.id
_entity.type
_entity.pdbx_description
1 polymer ?
#
loop_
_entity_poly.entity_id
_entity_poly.type
_entity_poly.pdbx_seq_one_letter_code
_entity_poly.pdbx_strand_id
1 'polypeptide(L)'
;MMRAAGYEPLEPYPSAAALWSCRHAACGEVVRVKASSVRSGYDPCPVCRAEGYRQRAAARRTDPAEATALMRAHGFEPQEPYPGASMGWHCRCTTCGKESKPLYSGVKGRGYGCGHCAGSAPLDPAACAAEMRAAGFEPMEPYPGSDKRWLCHCPKGHEAHLRLTGVRTGKGCRMCATHGIDLAGPAKLYVVTHRKWKAVKVGIGACTGYTSRLLQHQRQGWQLYRAGDFTTGAAAYDVEQAVLDHLRGAKLCPFLTKDVMPNGWSETCSTDRVTADEVWAMVEEETRRAAGDYAPRAGARPRTALLFDAEAAAEEMRARGYEPLVSYPGRTNATWPARCTTCGHEGRPTFNAVRNRGQGCRICRTRAAQAKRAAATALKAEGMMRAVGFEPLEPYRTGQTPWRCRCTACGRESTPTYSNVSNGGTRCRFCSSKSSNAEQAAAGMRAAGFEPLEPFPGRATDPWHCRCSCGNEVMTRLSFVRSGTKGCKKCPRTGGRTDPAKAAAEVRQAGFEPLETYPGKTTDRWHCRCACGAEATVTLTSVRRGRTRCATCPRNDAN
;
A
#
# COMPACT_ATOMS: atom_id res chain seq x y z
N MET A 1 -47.86 49.55 9.23
CA MET A 1 -47.14 48.25 9.28
C MET A 1 -47.96 47.13 8.61
N MET A 2 -49.15 46.75 9.09
CA MET A 2 -50.00 45.74 8.40
C MET A 2 -50.32 46.11 6.94
N ARG A 3 -50.80 47.34 6.69
CA ARG A 3 -51.09 47.84 5.32
C ARG A 3 -49.86 47.82 4.41
N ALA A 4 -48.68 48.15 4.94
CA ALA A 4 -47.41 48.09 4.21
C ALA A 4 -46.97 46.65 3.89
N ALA A 5 -47.40 45.67 4.68
CA ALA A 5 -47.22 44.25 4.43
C ALA A 5 -48.37 43.63 3.61
N GLY A 6 -49.20 44.45 2.95
CA GLY A 6 -50.30 43.99 2.10
C GLY A 6 -51.53 43.48 2.86
N TYR A 7 -51.69 43.81 4.14
CA TYR A 7 -52.88 43.45 4.93
C TYR A 7 -53.67 44.70 5.29
N GLU A 8 -54.90 44.80 4.79
CA GLU A 8 -55.84 45.86 5.14
C GLU A 8 -56.68 45.44 6.37
N PRO A 9 -56.52 46.08 7.53
CA PRO A 9 -57.33 45.76 8.70
C PRO A 9 -58.80 46.09 8.49
N LEU A 10 -59.67 45.15 8.85
CA LEU A 10 -61.13 45.32 8.75
C LEU A 10 -61.78 45.68 10.09
N GLU A 11 -61.03 45.56 11.17
CA GLU A 11 -61.47 45.84 12.53
C GLU A 11 -60.40 46.64 13.29
N PRO A 12 -60.78 47.35 14.38
CA PRO A 12 -59.82 48.04 15.23
C PRO A 12 -58.71 47.11 15.74
N TYR A 13 -57.51 47.65 15.93
CA TYR A 13 -56.34 46.87 16.32
C TYR A 13 -56.54 46.19 17.69
N PRO A 14 -56.56 44.84 17.76
CA PRO A 14 -56.88 44.15 19.00
C PRO A 14 -55.66 44.04 19.93
N SER A 15 -54.58 43.41 19.47
CA SER A 15 -53.27 43.37 20.15
C SER A 15 -52.21 42.74 19.24
N ALA A 16 -50.95 42.72 19.68
CA ALA A 16 -49.85 42.16 18.89
C ALA A 16 -49.96 40.64 18.70
N ALA A 17 -50.45 39.91 19.69
CA ALA A 17 -50.52 38.45 19.71
C ALA A 17 -51.89 37.88 19.32
N ALA A 18 -52.95 38.71 19.34
CA ALA A 18 -54.29 38.32 18.91
C ALA A 18 -54.37 38.17 17.38
N LEU A 19 -55.29 37.31 16.94
CA LEU A 19 -55.63 37.16 15.54
C LEU A 19 -56.45 38.37 15.08
N TRP A 20 -55.90 39.14 14.16
CA TRP A 20 -56.49 40.35 13.62
C TRP A 20 -57.06 40.08 12.22
N SER A 21 -58.35 40.39 12.04
CA SER A 21 -59.06 40.19 10.78
C SER A 21 -58.66 41.26 9.76
N CYS A 22 -58.02 40.81 8.68
CA CYS A 22 -57.50 41.68 7.63
C CYS A 22 -57.88 41.12 6.26
N ARG A 23 -58.15 42.00 5.28
CA ARG A 23 -58.19 41.64 3.87
C ARG A 23 -56.76 41.60 3.32
N HIS A 24 -56.36 40.49 2.71
CA HIS A 24 -55.06 40.38 2.08
C HIS A 24 -55.11 41.01 0.68
N ALA A 25 -54.28 42.01 0.42
CA ALA A 25 -54.30 42.78 -0.82
C ALA A 25 -54.00 41.94 -2.07
N ALA A 26 -53.15 40.90 -1.96
CA ALA A 26 -52.74 40.11 -3.12
C ALA A 26 -53.79 39.07 -3.56
N CYS A 27 -54.55 38.49 -2.62
CA CYS A 27 -55.57 37.48 -2.96
C CYS A 27 -57.02 37.92 -2.69
N GLY A 28 -57.23 39.12 -2.15
CA GLY A 28 -58.56 39.67 -1.85
C GLY A 28 -59.30 39.03 -0.68
N GLU A 29 -58.85 37.87 -0.20
CA GLU A 29 -59.50 37.10 0.87
C GLU A 29 -59.37 37.74 2.25
N VAL A 30 -60.40 37.54 3.07
CA VAL A 30 -60.39 37.94 4.47
C VAL A 30 -59.72 36.84 5.28
N VAL A 31 -58.61 37.18 5.94
CA VAL A 31 -57.79 36.26 6.70
C VAL A 31 -57.54 36.78 8.11
N ARG A 32 -57.28 35.87 9.05
CA ARG A 32 -56.98 36.22 10.44
C ARG A 32 -55.50 35.99 10.72
N VAL A 33 -54.77 37.07 11.01
CA VAL A 33 -53.30 37.04 11.14
C VAL A 33 -52.83 37.82 12.36
N LYS A 34 -51.69 37.43 12.97
CA LYS A 34 -51.13 38.14 14.13
C LYS A 34 -50.22 39.27 13.67
N ALA A 35 -50.41 40.48 14.21
CA ALA A 35 -49.57 41.63 13.87
C ALA A 35 -48.09 41.39 14.22
N SER A 36 -47.80 40.67 15.31
CA SER A 36 -46.42 40.30 15.68
C SER A 36 -45.74 39.39 14.65
N SER A 37 -46.48 38.47 14.03
CA SER A 37 -45.96 37.52 13.05
C SER A 37 -45.63 38.20 11.72
N VAL A 38 -46.50 39.12 11.29
CA VAL A 38 -46.23 39.97 10.11
C VAL A 38 -45.01 40.85 10.37
N ARG A 39 -44.81 41.32 11.61
CA ARG A 39 -43.67 42.16 12.00
C ARG A 39 -42.33 41.44 11.98
N SER A 40 -42.32 40.14 12.29
CA SER A 40 -41.12 39.30 12.17
C SER A 40 -40.77 38.92 10.71
N GLY A 41 -41.49 39.44 9.70
CA GLY A 41 -41.22 39.15 8.28
C GLY A 41 -41.74 37.79 7.81
N TYR A 42 -42.57 37.11 8.60
CA TYR A 42 -43.18 35.84 8.22
C TYR A 42 -44.50 36.10 7.50
N ASP A 43 -44.54 35.93 6.17
CA ASP A 43 -45.75 36.13 5.37
C ASP A 43 -46.76 34.97 5.61
N PRO A 44 -47.92 35.27 6.24
CA PRO A 44 -48.77 34.24 6.79
C PRO A 44 -50.06 34.00 6.01
N CYS A 45 -50.31 34.57 4.81
CA CYS A 45 -51.62 34.39 4.16
C CYS A 45 -51.91 32.89 3.99
N PRO A 46 -52.85 32.32 4.78
CA PRO A 46 -53.03 30.87 4.83
C PRO A 46 -53.61 30.35 3.51
N VAL A 47 -54.36 31.20 2.80
CA VAL A 47 -54.94 30.89 1.50
C VAL A 47 -53.87 30.85 0.41
N CYS A 48 -53.07 31.90 0.25
CA CYS A 48 -51.96 31.92 -0.72
C CYS A 48 -50.93 30.82 -0.42
N ARG A 49 -50.68 30.54 0.86
CA ARG A 49 -49.79 29.45 1.28
C ARG A 49 -50.35 28.08 0.92
N ALA A 50 -51.65 27.84 1.16
CA ALA A 50 -52.30 26.59 0.80
C ALA A 50 -52.30 26.37 -0.71
N GLU A 51 -52.57 27.41 -1.50
CA GLU A 51 -52.55 27.36 -2.95
C GLU A 51 -51.13 27.13 -3.50
N GLY A 52 -50.13 27.84 -2.96
CA GLY A 52 -48.72 27.59 -3.27
C GLY A 52 -48.26 26.18 -2.86
N TYR A 53 -48.80 25.60 -1.79
CA TYR A 53 -48.54 24.22 -1.40
C TYR A 53 -49.14 23.23 -2.40
N ARG A 54 -50.39 23.42 -2.85
CA ARG A 54 -51.03 22.57 -3.87
C ARG A 54 -50.29 22.62 -5.20
N GLN A 55 -49.90 23.79 -5.66
CA GLN A 55 -49.13 23.97 -6.90
C GLN A 55 -47.76 23.30 -6.82
N ARG A 56 -47.03 23.46 -5.71
CA ARG A 56 -45.75 22.77 -5.47
C ARG A 56 -45.91 21.26 -5.31
N ALA A 57 -46.99 20.78 -4.71
CA ALA A 57 -47.30 19.36 -4.59
C ALA A 57 -47.67 18.74 -5.94
N ALA A 58 -48.43 19.44 -6.77
CA ALA A 58 -48.74 19.03 -8.15
C ALA A 58 -47.48 19.00 -9.03
N ALA A 59 -46.63 20.02 -8.94
CA ALA A 59 -45.35 20.08 -9.65
C ALA A 59 -44.32 19.02 -9.18
N ARG A 60 -44.50 18.45 -7.98
CA ARG A 60 -43.67 17.37 -7.43
C ARG A 60 -44.25 15.97 -7.66
N ARG A 61 -45.39 15.84 -8.35
CA ARG A 61 -45.98 14.54 -8.65
C ARG A 61 -45.09 13.83 -9.67
N THR A 62 -44.41 12.79 -9.23
CA THR A 62 -43.65 11.91 -10.11
C THR A 62 -44.61 11.19 -11.07
N ASP A 63 -44.28 11.18 -12.35
CA ASP A 63 -44.96 10.34 -13.34
C ASP A 63 -44.69 8.84 -13.03
N PRO A 64 -45.72 7.99 -12.88
CA PRO A 64 -45.55 6.54 -12.69
C PRO A 64 -44.66 5.86 -13.74
N ALA A 65 -44.67 6.33 -14.99
CA ALA A 65 -43.82 5.77 -16.04
C ALA A 65 -42.34 6.09 -15.82
N GLU A 66 -42.02 7.35 -15.48
CA GLU A 66 -40.67 7.79 -15.10
C GLU A 66 -40.18 7.04 -13.85
N ALA A 67 -41.06 6.87 -12.85
CA ALA A 67 -40.73 6.13 -11.64
C ALA A 67 -40.34 4.67 -11.92
N THR A 68 -41.09 4.01 -12.82
CA THR A 68 -40.85 2.63 -13.23
C THR A 68 -39.53 2.50 -13.99
N ALA A 69 -39.27 3.41 -14.93
CA ALA A 69 -38.03 3.44 -15.70
C ALA A 69 -36.80 3.60 -14.79
N LEU A 70 -36.88 4.48 -13.78
CA LEU A 70 -35.83 4.67 -12.79
C LEU A 70 -35.57 3.40 -11.98
N MET A 71 -36.62 2.73 -11.47
CA MET A 71 -36.45 1.49 -10.70
C MET A 71 -35.74 0.40 -11.51
N ARG A 72 -36.15 0.23 -12.77
CA ARG A 72 -35.52 -0.74 -13.69
C ARG A 72 -34.06 -0.42 -13.97
N ALA A 73 -33.73 0.85 -14.21
CA ALA A 73 -32.35 1.30 -14.41
C ALA A 73 -31.45 1.02 -13.19
N HIS A 74 -32.04 1.00 -11.98
CA HIS A 74 -31.36 0.68 -10.73
C HIS A 74 -31.47 -0.80 -10.32
N GLY A 75 -31.88 -1.68 -11.22
CA GLY A 75 -31.88 -3.13 -11.01
C GLY A 75 -33.06 -3.66 -10.18
N PHE A 76 -34.17 -2.93 -10.17
CA PHE A 76 -35.42 -3.35 -9.53
C PHE A 76 -36.53 -3.45 -10.57
N GLU A 77 -37.17 -4.61 -10.67
CA GLU A 77 -38.36 -4.82 -11.49
C GLU A 77 -39.61 -4.68 -10.64
N PRO A 78 -40.40 -3.59 -10.77
CA PRO A 78 -41.64 -3.42 -10.02
C PRO A 78 -42.64 -4.54 -10.27
N GLN A 79 -43.29 -5.02 -9.21
CA GLN A 79 -44.32 -6.07 -9.28
C GLN A 79 -45.74 -5.50 -9.11
N GLU A 80 -45.84 -4.22 -8.76
CA GLU A 80 -47.11 -3.49 -8.56
C GLU A 80 -47.01 -2.07 -9.14
N PRO A 81 -48.14 -1.38 -9.42
CA PRO A 81 -48.14 0.02 -9.84
C PRO A 81 -47.45 0.95 -8.85
N TYR A 82 -46.94 2.08 -9.31
CA TYR A 82 -46.21 3.05 -8.46
C TYR A 82 -47.04 3.51 -7.25
N PRO A 83 -46.66 3.15 -6.01
CA PRO A 83 -47.44 3.45 -4.81
C PRO A 83 -47.17 4.86 -4.24
N GLY A 84 -46.22 5.59 -4.81
CA GLY A 84 -45.79 6.91 -4.35
C GLY A 84 -44.35 6.95 -3.83
N ALA A 85 -43.78 8.16 -3.75
CA ALA A 85 -42.34 8.34 -3.56
C ALA A 85 -41.80 7.83 -2.22
N SER A 86 -42.63 7.90 -1.16
CA SER A 86 -42.28 7.60 0.22
C SER A 86 -42.83 6.26 0.72
N MET A 87 -43.43 5.46 -0.16
CA MET A 87 -43.94 4.13 0.17
C MET A 87 -42.99 3.05 -0.35
N GLY A 88 -42.84 1.96 0.39
CA GLY A 88 -42.03 0.82 -0.04
C GLY A 88 -42.68 0.16 -1.25
N TRP A 89 -41.98 0.15 -2.37
CA TRP A 89 -42.48 -0.36 -3.65
C TRP A 89 -42.07 -1.81 -3.85
N HIS A 90 -43.03 -2.73 -3.95
CA HIS A 90 -42.74 -4.15 -4.15
C HIS A 90 -42.04 -4.38 -5.49
N CYS A 91 -40.77 -4.79 -5.42
CA CYS A 91 -39.91 -5.01 -6.58
C CYS A 91 -39.13 -6.32 -6.46
N ARG A 92 -38.90 -6.98 -7.59
CA ARG A 92 -37.94 -8.08 -7.73
C ARG A 92 -36.56 -7.53 -8.09
N CYS A 93 -35.52 -7.86 -7.34
CA CYS A 93 -34.15 -7.47 -7.69
C CYS A 93 -33.66 -8.26 -8.91
N THR A 94 -33.18 -7.57 -9.95
CA THR A 94 -32.69 -8.21 -11.18
C THR A 94 -31.33 -8.91 -11.00
N THR A 95 -30.56 -8.54 -9.98
CA THR A 95 -29.26 -9.17 -9.67
C THR A 95 -29.39 -10.48 -8.90
N CYS A 96 -30.21 -10.53 -7.84
CA CYS A 96 -30.33 -11.72 -6.97
C CYS A 96 -31.67 -12.45 -7.06
N GLY A 97 -32.63 -11.94 -7.84
CA GLY A 97 -33.95 -12.53 -8.01
C GLY A 97 -34.90 -12.43 -6.82
N LYS A 98 -34.42 -11.96 -5.65
CA LYS A 98 -35.24 -11.85 -4.43
C LYS A 98 -36.16 -10.63 -4.46
N GLU A 99 -37.30 -10.76 -3.81
CA GLU A 99 -38.26 -9.68 -3.61
C GLU A 99 -37.78 -8.69 -2.55
N SER A 100 -38.08 -7.40 -2.75
CA SER A 100 -37.69 -6.32 -1.85
C SER A 100 -38.71 -5.18 -1.93
N LYS A 101 -38.68 -4.27 -0.95
CA LYS A 101 -39.56 -3.09 -0.89
C LYS A 101 -38.77 -1.77 -0.84
N PRO A 102 -37.98 -1.44 -1.88
CA PRO A 102 -37.25 -0.18 -1.95
C PRO A 102 -38.17 1.05 -1.98
N LEU A 103 -37.68 2.16 -1.44
CA LEU A 103 -38.35 3.47 -1.53
C LEU A 103 -37.93 4.17 -2.83
N TYR A 104 -38.87 4.61 -3.66
CA TYR A 104 -38.55 5.37 -4.88
C TYR A 104 -37.71 6.62 -4.57
N SER A 105 -38.04 7.37 -3.52
CA SER A 105 -37.25 8.54 -3.10
C SER A 105 -35.83 8.17 -2.66
N GLY A 106 -35.65 6.98 -2.08
CA GLY A 106 -34.35 6.44 -1.70
C GLY A 106 -33.51 6.03 -2.91
N VAL A 107 -34.13 5.36 -3.89
CA VAL A 107 -33.48 4.94 -5.14
C VAL A 107 -33.15 6.13 -6.04
N LYS A 108 -34.03 7.14 -6.12
CA LYS A 108 -33.79 8.41 -6.83
C LYS A 108 -32.66 9.23 -6.18
N GLY A 109 -32.50 9.11 -4.87
CA GLY A 109 -31.35 9.64 -4.13
C GLY A 109 -30.07 8.84 -4.40
N ARG A 110 -28.96 9.20 -3.74
CA ARG A 110 -27.71 8.45 -3.87
C ARG A 110 -27.64 7.34 -2.81
N GLY A 111 -27.97 6.10 -3.18
CA GLY A 111 -27.43 4.92 -2.48
C GLY A 111 -28.38 3.81 -2.03
N TYR A 112 -29.63 3.74 -2.50
CA TYR A 112 -30.52 2.64 -2.14
C TYR A 112 -30.37 1.44 -3.11
N GLY A 113 -29.73 0.36 -2.64
CA GLY A 113 -29.57 -0.90 -3.38
C GLY A 113 -30.42 -2.03 -2.79
N CYS A 114 -30.43 -3.20 -3.45
CA CYS A 114 -31.16 -4.36 -2.93
C CYS A 114 -30.56 -4.80 -1.58
N GLY A 115 -31.38 -4.82 -0.52
CA GLY A 115 -30.94 -5.18 0.82
C GLY A 115 -30.34 -6.59 0.91
N HIS A 116 -30.77 -7.52 0.05
CA HIS A 116 -30.17 -8.87 -0.01
C HIS A 116 -28.77 -8.86 -0.62
N CYS A 117 -28.54 -8.07 -1.67
CA CYS A 117 -27.22 -7.90 -2.28
C CYS A 117 -26.26 -7.11 -1.37
N ALA A 118 -26.80 -6.13 -0.65
CA ALA A 118 -26.03 -5.29 0.28
C ALA A 118 -25.85 -5.89 1.68
N GLY A 119 -26.43 -7.08 1.95
CA GLY A 119 -26.38 -7.72 3.27
C GLY A 119 -27.15 -7.00 4.38
N SER A 120 -28.04 -6.06 4.03
CA SER A 120 -28.87 -5.25 4.93
C SER A 120 -30.32 -5.72 5.02
N ALA A 121 -30.68 -6.80 4.32
CA ALA A 121 -31.99 -7.43 4.46
C ALA A 121 -32.20 -7.95 5.90
N PRO A 122 -33.44 -7.93 6.42
CA PRO A 122 -33.78 -8.58 7.67
C PRO A 122 -33.27 -10.02 7.68
N LEU A 123 -32.49 -10.37 8.70
CA LEU A 123 -31.96 -11.71 8.82
C LEU A 123 -33.08 -12.66 9.24
N ASP A 124 -33.13 -13.82 8.60
CA ASP A 124 -34.04 -14.89 9.01
C ASP A 124 -33.67 -15.39 10.43
N PRO A 125 -34.58 -15.34 11.41
CA PRO A 125 -34.34 -15.82 12.77
C PRO A 125 -33.85 -17.27 12.83
N ALA A 126 -34.36 -18.16 11.97
CA ALA A 126 -33.96 -19.56 11.96
C ALA A 126 -32.51 -19.74 11.48
N ALA A 127 -32.14 -19.07 10.39
CA ALA A 127 -30.76 -19.01 9.92
C ALA A 127 -29.79 -18.43 10.97
N CYS A 128 -30.20 -17.38 11.70
CA CYS A 128 -29.40 -16.80 12.77
C CYS A 128 -29.15 -17.79 13.92
N ALA A 129 -30.17 -18.57 14.29
CA ALA A 129 -30.05 -19.58 15.34
C ALA A 129 -29.14 -20.72 14.90
N ALA A 130 -29.26 -21.18 13.65
CA ALA A 130 -28.36 -22.17 13.08
C ALA A 130 -26.90 -21.69 13.07
N GLU A 131 -26.67 -20.43 12.70
CA GLU A 131 -25.34 -19.82 12.73
C GLU A 131 -24.75 -19.76 14.15
N MET A 132 -25.56 -19.36 15.14
CA MET A 132 -25.14 -19.30 16.53
C MET A 132 -24.74 -20.69 17.07
N ARG A 133 -25.54 -21.72 16.76
CA ARG A 133 -25.23 -23.12 17.10
C ARG A 133 -23.99 -23.65 16.40
N ALA A 134 -23.78 -23.29 15.13
CA ALA A 134 -22.57 -23.64 14.39
C ALA A 134 -21.30 -23.02 15.02
N ALA A 135 -21.44 -21.84 15.64
CA ALA A 135 -20.38 -21.23 16.44
C ALA A 135 -20.22 -21.83 17.85
N GLY A 136 -21.02 -22.85 18.19
CA GLY A 136 -21.00 -23.57 19.45
C GLY A 136 -21.85 -22.93 20.57
N PHE A 137 -22.63 -21.89 20.29
CA PHE A 137 -23.49 -21.26 21.30
C PHE A 137 -24.94 -21.69 21.10
N GLU A 138 -25.61 -22.17 22.15
CA GLU A 138 -27.02 -22.56 22.06
C GLU A 138 -27.92 -21.38 22.44
N PRO A 139 -28.73 -20.83 21.53
CA PRO A 139 -29.68 -19.77 21.86
C PRO A 139 -30.72 -20.21 22.89
N MET A 140 -30.93 -19.40 23.92
CA MET A 140 -31.93 -19.68 24.97
C MET A 140 -33.24 -18.92 24.75
N GLU A 141 -33.25 -17.97 23.83
CA GLU A 141 -34.40 -17.13 23.48
C GLU A 141 -34.49 -16.97 21.96
N PRO A 142 -35.65 -16.58 21.40
CA PRO A 142 -35.79 -16.25 19.99
C PRO A 142 -34.82 -15.14 19.56
N TYR A 143 -34.41 -15.13 18.29
CA TYR A 143 -33.46 -14.14 17.78
C TYR A 143 -33.95 -12.70 18.04
N PRO A 144 -33.27 -11.91 18.89
CA PRO A 144 -33.81 -10.64 19.37
C PRO A 144 -33.56 -9.46 18.42
N GLY A 145 -32.82 -9.69 17.33
CA GLY A 145 -32.35 -8.68 16.39
C GLY A 145 -30.82 -8.61 16.32
N SER A 146 -30.30 -7.94 15.29
CA SER A 146 -28.85 -7.91 14.98
C SER A 146 -28.03 -6.98 15.87
N ASP A 147 -28.68 -6.02 16.51
CA ASP A 147 -28.11 -5.00 17.39
C ASP A 147 -28.23 -5.35 18.89
N LYS A 148 -29.13 -6.27 19.24
CA LYS A 148 -29.37 -6.72 20.62
C LYS A 148 -28.38 -7.80 21.06
N ARG A 149 -28.20 -7.91 22.38
CA ARG A 149 -27.46 -9.03 22.98
C ARG A 149 -28.42 -10.21 23.09
N TRP A 150 -28.01 -11.35 22.54
CA TRP A 150 -28.73 -12.61 22.51
C TRP A 150 -28.24 -13.52 23.64
N LEU A 151 -29.15 -13.97 24.49
CA LEU A 151 -28.85 -14.93 25.55
C LEU A 151 -28.60 -16.33 24.96
N CYS A 152 -27.41 -16.89 25.26
CA CYS A 152 -27.00 -18.21 24.79
C CYS A 152 -26.26 -19.01 25.87
N HIS A 153 -26.35 -20.33 25.83
CA HIS A 153 -25.45 -21.24 26.55
C HIS A 153 -24.15 -21.44 25.78
N CYS A 154 -23.03 -21.31 26.47
CA CYS A 154 -21.68 -21.59 25.97
C CYS A 154 -21.33 -23.07 26.16
N PRO A 155 -20.45 -23.68 25.33
CA PRO A 155 -20.03 -25.08 25.50
C PRO A 155 -19.40 -25.39 26.86
N LYS A 156 -18.90 -24.37 27.56
CA LYS A 156 -18.32 -24.49 28.90
C LYS A 156 -19.33 -24.28 30.04
N GLY A 157 -20.64 -24.27 29.73
CA GLY A 157 -21.72 -24.15 30.71
C GLY A 157 -22.08 -22.72 31.13
N HIS A 158 -21.43 -21.69 30.59
CA HIS A 158 -21.74 -20.30 30.92
C HIS A 158 -22.97 -19.79 30.15
N GLU A 159 -23.84 -19.04 30.82
CA GLU A 159 -24.80 -18.17 30.12
C GLU A 159 -24.09 -16.91 29.62
N ALA A 160 -24.16 -16.67 28.32
CA ALA A 160 -23.44 -15.63 27.63
C ALA A 160 -24.41 -14.76 26.82
N HIS A 161 -24.37 -13.45 27.06
CA HIS A 161 -25.08 -12.46 26.27
C HIS A 161 -24.19 -11.99 25.12
N LEU A 162 -24.40 -12.53 23.93
CA LEU A 162 -23.54 -12.36 22.75
C LEU A 162 -24.28 -11.57 21.66
N ARG A 163 -23.55 -10.86 20.80
CA ARG A 163 -24.14 -10.34 19.55
C ARG A 163 -23.77 -11.28 18.42
N LEU A 164 -24.71 -11.61 17.54
CA LEU A 164 -24.42 -12.44 16.35
C LEU A 164 -23.29 -11.85 15.50
N THR A 165 -23.30 -10.53 15.31
CA THR A 165 -22.22 -9.79 14.63
C THR A 165 -20.87 -9.92 15.35
N GLY A 166 -20.88 -9.96 16.68
CA GLY A 166 -19.68 -10.19 17.49
C GLY A 166 -19.10 -11.59 17.25
N VAL A 167 -19.96 -12.61 17.24
CA VAL A 167 -19.58 -14.01 16.97
C VAL A 167 -18.99 -14.16 15.57
N ARG A 168 -19.58 -13.52 14.54
CA ARG A 168 -19.01 -13.46 13.17
C ARG A 168 -17.59 -12.89 13.13
N THR A 169 -17.29 -11.93 13.99
CA THR A 169 -15.95 -11.33 14.11
C THR A 169 -15.00 -12.08 15.05
N GLY A 170 -15.39 -13.27 15.52
CA GLY A 170 -14.58 -14.12 16.40
C GLY A 170 -14.64 -13.74 17.89
N LYS A 171 -15.58 -12.89 18.31
CA LYS A 171 -15.81 -12.62 19.75
C LYS A 171 -16.64 -13.75 20.35
N GLY A 172 -16.13 -14.38 21.41
CA GLY A 172 -16.79 -15.49 22.10
C GLY A 172 -17.33 -15.13 23.47
N CYS A 173 -17.66 -16.16 24.26
CA CYS A 173 -18.09 -15.99 25.65
C CYS A 173 -17.02 -15.27 26.49
N ARG A 174 -17.44 -14.20 27.17
CA ARG A 174 -16.55 -13.38 28.03
C ARG A 174 -15.90 -14.16 29.17
N MET A 175 -16.62 -15.14 29.75
CA MET A 175 -16.08 -16.01 30.80
C MET A 175 -15.03 -16.98 30.27
N CYS A 176 -15.06 -17.29 28.97
CA CYS A 176 -14.10 -18.15 28.30
C CYS A 176 -12.91 -17.39 27.71
N ALA A 177 -12.94 -16.05 27.72
CA ALA A 177 -11.93 -15.23 27.06
C ALA A 177 -10.57 -15.44 27.74
N THR A 178 -9.54 -15.71 26.93
CA THR A 178 -8.15 -15.88 27.39
C THR A 178 -7.38 -14.56 27.51
N HIS A 179 -8.02 -13.45 27.12
CA HIS A 179 -7.48 -12.10 27.12
C HIS A 179 -8.52 -11.17 27.74
N GLY A 180 -8.10 -10.22 28.59
CA GLY A 180 -8.98 -9.32 29.32
C GLY A 180 -8.92 -9.54 30.83
N ILE A 181 -9.89 -8.98 31.56
CA ILE A 181 -10.06 -9.26 32.99
C ILE A 181 -10.55 -10.70 33.17
N ASP A 182 -9.96 -11.41 34.12
CA ASP A 182 -10.45 -12.72 34.55
C ASP A 182 -11.74 -12.52 35.34
N LEU A 183 -12.88 -12.80 34.69
CA LEU A 183 -14.19 -12.62 35.31
C LEU A 183 -14.47 -13.65 36.42
N ALA A 184 -13.74 -14.77 36.46
CA ALA A 184 -13.86 -15.75 37.54
C ALA A 184 -12.97 -15.41 38.75
N GLY A 185 -11.89 -14.66 38.54
CA GLY A 185 -10.94 -14.23 39.57
C GLY A 185 -11.30 -12.90 40.25
N PRO A 186 -10.59 -12.52 41.33
CA PRO A 186 -10.85 -11.27 42.05
C PRO A 186 -10.56 -10.03 41.20
N ALA A 187 -11.40 -9.01 41.36
CA ALA A 187 -11.35 -7.78 40.59
C ALA A 187 -11.56 -6.54 41.46
N LYS A 188 -11.12 -5.38 40.96
CA LYS A 188 -11.42 -4.06 41.51
C LYS A 188 -12.33 -3.32 40.57
N LEU A 189 -13.38 -2.71 41.10
CA LEU A 189 -14.12 -1.64 40.44
C LEU A 189 -13.53 -0.32 40.93
N TYR A 190 -13.25 0.60 40.02
CA TYR A 190 -12.68 1.90 40.33
C TYR A 190 -13.42 3.04 39.63
N VAL A 191 -13.35 4.21 40.25
CA VAL A 191 -13.69 5.50 39.64
C VAL A 191 -12.42 6.33 39.55
N VAL A 192 -12.16 6.86 38.36
CA VAL A 192 -11.00 7.71 38.05
C VAL A 192 -11.46 9.05 37.47
N THR A 193 -10.68 10.10 37.70
CA THR A 193 -10.93 11.45 37.18
C THR A 193 -9.75 11.96 36.36
N HIS A 194 -10.00 12.85 35.41
CA HIS A 194 -8.97 13.46 34.58
C HIS A 194 -9.10 14.98 34.60
N ARG A 195 -8.19 15.67 35.31
CA ARG A 195 -8.27 17.12 35.55
C ARG A 195 -8.32 17.95 34.26
N LYS A 196 -7.44 17.65 33.30
CA LYS A 196 -7.35 18.42 32.04
C LYS A 196 -8.58 18.24 31.14
N TRP A 197 -9.22 17.08 31.20
CA TRP A 197 -10.39 16.79 30.38
C TRP A 197 -11.70 17.02 31.11
N LYS A 198 -11.66 17.35 32.41
CA LYS A 198 -12.84 17.46 33.26
C LYS A 198 -13.74 16.22 33.09
N ALA A 199 -13.13 15.05 33.15
CA ALA A 199 -13.80 13.78 32.87
C ALA A 199 -13.74 12.85 34.08
N VAL A 200 -14.85 12.16 34.34
CA VAL A 200 -14.95 11.04 35.30
C VAL A 200 -15.26 9.76 34.53
N LYS A 201 -14.73 8.63 35.03
CA LYS A 201 -14.87 7.32 34.40
C LYS A 201 -14.93 6.24 35.47
N VAL A 202 -15.91 5.34 35.34
CA VAL A 202 -15.97 4.08 36.08
C VAL A 202 -15.33 2.96 35.24
N GLY A 203 -14.70 1.99 35.88
CA GLY A 203 -14.09 0.85 35.20
C GLY A 203 -13.73 -0.31 36.13
N ILE A 204 -13.54 -1.49 35.56
CA ILE A 204 -12.99 -2.67 36.28
C ILE A 204 -11.55 -3.01 35.90
N GLY A 205 -10.84 -3.67 36.81
CA GLY A 205 -9.45 -4.13 36.62
C GLY A 205 -9.08 -5.27 37.57
N ALA A 206 -7.98 -5.97 37.28
CA ALA A 206 -7.50 -7.06 38.14
C ALA A 206 -6.94 -6.55 39.49
N CYS A 207 -7.09 -7.35 40.56
CA CYS A 207 -6.58 -7.01 41.90
C CYS A 207 -5.05 -7.05 42.05
N THR A 208 -4.32 -7.74 41.15
CA THR A 208 -2.86 -7.90 41.26
C THR A 208 -2.13 -7.64 39.93
N GLY A 209 -0.99 -6.94 40.00
CA GLY A 209 -0.03 -6.84 38.90
C GLY A 209 0.50 -5.43 38.59
N TYR A 210 1.78 -5.38 38.16
CA TYR A 210 2.52 -4.20 37.66
C TYR A 210 1.95 -3.62 36.34
N THR A 211 0.93 -4.28 35.78
CA THR A 211 0.15 -3.91 34.58
C THR A 211 -1.33 -3.73 34.90
N SER A 212 -1.69 -3.32 36.13
CA SER A 212 -3.07 -3.01 36.45
C SER A 212 -3.58 -1.88 35.55
N ARG A 213 -4.84 -1.99 35.12
CA ARG A 213 -5.49 -0.98 34.26
C ARG A 213 -5.45 0.43 34.88
N LEU A 214 -5.40 0.49 36.21
CA LEU A 214 -5.18 1.71 37.00
C LEU A 214 -3.81 2.35 36.75
N LEU A 215 -2.72 1.58 36.70
CA LEU A 215 -1.38 2.11 36.38
C LEU A 215 -1.32 2.66 34.95
N GLN A 216 -2.01 2.01 34.00
CA GLN A 216 -2.13 2.52 32.63
C GLN A 216 -2.91 3.84 32.60
N HIS A 217 -4.04 3.91 33.31
CA HIS A 217 -4.82 5.13 33.46
C HIS A 217 -4.00 6.26 34.09
N GLN A 218 -3.21 5.96 35.13
CA GLN A 218 -2.32 6.92 35.76
C GLN A 218 -1.28 7.52 34.78
N ARG A 219 -0.65 6.68 33.94
CA ARG A 219 0.27 7.15 32.89
C ARG A 219 -0.41 8.02 31.84
N GLN A 220 -1.72 7.88 31.67
CA GLN A 220 -2.55 8.67 30.76
C GLN A 220 -3.15 9.91 31.43
N GLY A 221 -2.70 10.28 32.64
CA GLY A 221 -3.16 11.47 33.36
C GLY A 221 -4.42 11.29 34.19
N TRP A 222 -4.98 10.07 34.26
CA TRP A 222 -6.12 9.78 35.12
C TRP A 222 -5.68 9.59 36.57
N GLN A 223 -6.46 10.12 37.50
CA GLN A 223 -6.23 10.05 38.93
C GLN A 223 -7.28 9.12 39.53
N LEU A 224 -6.83 8.14 40.31
CA LEU A 224 -7.73 7.28 41.08
C LEU A 224 -8.49 8.14 42.09
N TYR A 225 -9.81 8.10 42.04
CA TYR A 225 -10.67 8.74 43.05
C TYR A 225 -11.01 7.71 44.15
N ARG A 226 -11.57 6.54 43.78
CA ARG A 226 -11.83 5.44 44.73
C ARG A 226 -11.84 4.09 44.01
N ALA A 227 -11.60 3.01 44.76
CA ALA A 227 -11.69 1.64 44.27
C ALA A 227 -12.27 0.72 45.35
N GLY A 228 -12.96 -0.33 44.92
CA GLY A 228 -13.61 -1.34 45.77
C GLY A 228 -13.32 -2.73 45.23
N ASP A 229 -13.21 -3.69 46.15
CA ASP A 229 -12.77 -5.05 45.86
C ASP A 229 -13.95 -6.00 45.72
N PHE A 230 -13.89 -6.86 44.71
CA PHE A 230 -14.88 -7.88 44.42
C PHE A 230 -14.21 -9.25 44.37
N THR A 231 -14.92 -10.25 44.91
CA THR A 231 -14.47 -11.66 44.92
C THR A 231 -14.39 -12.24 43.50
N THR A 232 -15.21 -11.75 42.57
CA THR A 232 -15.19 -12.14 41.16
C THR A 232 -15.26 -10.91 40.24
N GLY A 233 -14.58 -10.98 39.10
CA GLY A 233 -14.68 -9.98 38.05
C GLY A 233 -16.05 -9.93 37.39
N ALA A 234 -16.82 -11.02 37.42
CA ALA A 234 -18.22 -11.04 37.00
C ALA A 234 -19.07 -10.10 37.85
N ALA A 235 -18.97 -10.18 39.19
CA ALA A 235 -19.70 -9.29 40.09
C ALA A 235 -19.28 -7.82 39.90
N ALA A 236 -17.98 -7.55 39.77
CA ALA A 236 -17.51 -6.19 39.49
C ALA A 236 -18.03 -5.66 38.14
N TYR A 237 -18.08 -6.51 37.12
CA TYR A 237 -18.60 -6.15 35.80
C TYR A 237 -20.10 -5.85 35.84
N ASP A 238 -20.90 -6.67 36.53
CA ASP A 238 -22.35 -6.45 36.60
C ASP A 238 -22.69 -5.12 37.28
N VAL A 239 -22.00 -4.78 38.37
CA VAL A 239 -22.09 -3.45 39.01
C VAL A 239 -21.65 -2.33 38.06
N GLU A 240 -20.50 -2.49 37.38
CA GLU A 240 -20.03 -1.50 36.40
C GLU A 240 -21.07 -1.26 35.28
N GLN A 241 -21.67 -2.32 34.75
CA GLN A 241 -22.69 -2.18 33.70
C GLN A 241 -23.95 -1.51 34.20
N ALA A 242 -24.43 -1.84 35.40
CA ALA A 242 -25.60 -1.19 36.01
C ALA A 242 -25.37 0.34 36.18
N VAL A 243 -24.19 0.73 36.68
CA VAL A 243 -23.79 2.14 36.79
C VAL A 243 -23.71 2.80 35.41
N LEU A 244 -23.10 2.14 34.42
CA LEU A 244 -23.01 2.69 33.06
C LEU A 244 -24.39 2.85 32.40
N ASP A 245 -25.32 1.92 32.63
CA ASP A 245 -26.67 2.00 32.10
C ASP A 245 -27.46 3.14 32.74
N HIS A 246 -27.29 3.37 34.04
CA HIS A 246 -27.83 4.55 34.71
C HIS A 246 -27.27 5.85 34.10
N LEU A 247 -25.95 5.96 33.94
CA LEU A 247 -25.29 7.14 33.36
C LEU A 247 -25.72 7.40 31.91
N ARG A 248 -25.91 6.34 31.11
CA ARG A 248 -26.41 6.44 29.73
C ARG A 248 -27.89 6.86 29.69
N GLY A 249 -28.72 6.28 30.56
CA GLY A 249 -30.14 6.64 30.68
C GLY A 249 -30.33 8.13 31.02
N ALA A 250 -29.47 8.66 31.90
CA ALA A 250 -29.42 10.08 32.26
C ALA A 250 -28.73 10.97 31.20
N LYS A 251 -28.27 10.41 30.06
CA LYS A 251 -27.55 11.12 28.99
C LYS A 251 -26.30 11.86 29.50
N LEU A 252 -25.58 11.26 30.46
CA LEU A 252 -24.32 11.76 31.02
C LEU A 252 -23.09 11.21 30.31
N CYS A 253 -23.23 10.05 29.67
CA CYS A 253 -22.21 9.37 28.88
C CYS A 253 -22.72 9.09 27.44
N PRO A 254 -21.85 9.14 26.41
CA PRO A 254 -20.42 9.45 26.49
C PRO A 254 -20.14 10.96 26.44
N PHE A 255 -19.10 11.41 27.14
CA PHE A 255 -18.65 12.82 27.13
C PHE A 255 -17.45 13.05 26.21
N LEU A 256 -16.39 12.25 26.34
CA LEU A 256 -15.23 12.33 25.43
C LEU A 256 -15.52 11.61 24.11
N THR A 257 -14.81 11.99 23.06
CA THR A 257 -14.90 11.33 21.74
C THR A 257 -13.72 10.41 21.49
N LYS A 258 -13.86 9.54 20.48
CA LYS A 258 -12.79 8.64 20.04
C LYS A 258 -11.52 9.37 19.61
N ASP A 259 -11.64 10.58 19.08
CA ASP A 259 -10.50 11.40 18.63
C ASP A 259 -9.68 11.94 19.81
N VAL A 260 -10.33 12.24 20.93
CA VAL A 260 -9.68 12.68 22.17
C VAL A 260 -9.08 11.49 22.92
N MET A 261 -9.82 10.37 22.95
CA MET A 261 -9.42 9.16 23.66
C MET A 261 -9.72 7.92 22.80
N PRO A 262 -8.70 7.34 22.13
CA PRO A 262 -8.91 6.23 21.19
C PRO A 262 -9.59 5.00 21.79
N ASN A 263 -9.37 4.73 23.08
CA ASN A 263 -9.90 3.57 23.80
C ASN A 263 -10.58 4.00 25.10
N GLY A 264 -11.82 3.55 25.34
CA GLY A 264 -12.51 3.73 26.62
C GLY A 264 -13.24 5.08 26.79
N TRP A 265 -13.39 5.87 25.72
CA TRP A 265 -14.13 7.14 25.70
C TRP A 265 -15.64 6.97 25.97
N SER A 266 -16.21 5.82 25.59
CA SER A 266 -17.65 5.52 25.69
C SER A 266 -18.18 5.33 27.10
N GLU A 267 -17.34 5.49 28.11
CA GLU A 267 -17.62 5.28 29.54
C GLU A 267 -17.24 6.53 30.35
N THR A 268 -17.10 7.67 29.67
CA THR A 268 -16.67 8.94 30.28
C THR A 268 -17.86 9.87 30.44
N CYS A 269 -17.89 10.60 31.56
CA CYS A 269 -18.86 11.67 31.84
C CYS A 269 -18.12 12.97 32.14
N SER A 270 -18.79 14.11 31.97
CA SER A 270 -18.22 15.41 32.37
C SER A 270 -18.29 15.58 33.89
N THR A 271 -17.20 15.99 34.52
CA THR A 271 -17.17 16.34 35.95
C THR A 271 -18.04 17.55 36.29
N ASP A 272 -18.39 18.37 35.29
CA ASP A 272 -19.30 19.50 35.46
C ASP A 272 -20.79 19.06 35.50
N ARG A 273 -21.09 17.82 35.09
CA ARG A 273 -22.46 17.27 35.07
C ARG A 273 -22.69 16.14 36.08
N VAL A 274 -21.64 15.39 36.41
CA VAL A 274 -21.66 14.34 37.43
C VAL A 274 -20.28 14.24 38.07
N THR A 275 -20.27 14.32 39.39
CA THR A 275 -19.05 14.26 40.21
C THR A 275 -18.58 12.82 40.41
N ALA A 276 -17.31 12.66 40.82
CA ALA A 276 -16.80 11.34 41.14
C ALA A 276 -17.48 10.72 42.37
N ASP A 277 -17.86 11.54 43.35
CA ASP A 277 -18.66 11.14 44.51
C ASP A 277 -20.04 10.60 44.09
N GLU A 278 -20.75 11.27 43.19
CA GLU A 278 -22.05 10.80 42.69
C GLU A 278 -21.92 9.48 41.91
N VAL A 279 -20.91 9.34 41.05
CA VAL A 279 -20.64 8.07 40.36
C VAL A 279 -20.30 6.98 41.37
N TRP A 280 -19.54 7.30 42.42
CA TRP A 280 -19.21 6.33 43.46
C TRP A 280 -20.41 5.95 44.33
N ALA A 281 -21.33 6.87 44.62
CA ALA A 281 -22.57 6.57 45.31
C ALA A 281 -23.44 5.60 44.51
N MET A 282 -23.47 5.73 43.17
CA MET A 282 -24.12 4.75 42.29
C MET A 282 -23.46 3.37 42.41
N VAL A 283 -22.12 3.30 42.48
CA VAL A 283 -21.40 2.04 42.70
C VAL A 283 -21.80 1.40 44.02
N GLU A 284 -21.86 2.16 45.11
CA GLU A 284 -22.23 1.64 46.43
C GLU A 284 -23.69 1.16 46.49
N GLU A 285 -24.60 1.87 45.84
CA GLU A 285 -26.01 1.46 45.71
C GLU A 285 -26.13 0.17 44.90
N GLU A 286 -25.52 0.09 43.72
CA GLU A 286 -25.58 -1.10 42.87
C GLU A 286 -24.84 -2.30 43.50
N THR A 287 -23.76 -2.05 44.26
CA THR A 287 -23.09 -3.09 45.04
C THR A 287 -24.01 -3.64 46.14
N ARG A 288 -24.77 -2.79 46.84
CA ARG A 288 -25.77 -3.23 47.83
C ARG A 288 -26.92 -3.99 47.19
N ARG A 289 -27.39 -3.57 46.01
CA ARG A 289 -28.44 -4.29 45.25
C ARG A 289 -27.95 -5.66 44.78
N ALA A 290 -26.71 -5.76 44.33
CA ALA A 290 -26.09 -7.01 43.91
C ALA A 290 -25.75 -7.96 45.07
N ALA A 291 -25.81 -7.50 46.33
CA ALA A 291 -25.59 -8.34 47.51
C ALA A 291 -26.77 -9.31 47.79
N GLY A 292 -27.89 -9.19 47.07
CA GLY A 292 -28.94 -10.20 47.00
C GLY A 292 -28.69 -11.20 45.86
N ASP A 293 -28.50 -12.47 46.21
CA ASP A 293 -28.52 -13.65 45.33
C ASP A 293 -27.58 -13.67 44.10
N TYR A 294 -26.28 -13.42 44.31
CA TYR A 294 -25.28 -14.02 43.41
C TYR A 294 -25.01 -15.47 43.84
N ALA A 295 -25.86 -16.40 43.38
CA ALA A 295 -25.51 -17.82 43.37
C ALA A 295 -24.44 -18.03 42.27
N PRO A 296 -23.20 -18.44 42.61
CA PRO A 296 -22.23 -18.78 41.58
C PRO A 296 -22.80 -19.92 40.74
N ARG A 297 -23.09 -19.65 39.46
CA ARG A 297 -23.54 -20.70 38.53
C ARG A 297 -22.49 -21.80 38.52
N ALA A 298 -22.94 -23.01 38.84
CA ALA A 298 -22.12 -24.18 39.12
C ALA A 298 -21.08 -24.39 38.00
N GLY A 299 -19.84 -24.13 38.38
CA GLY A 299 -18.65 -24.24 37.57
C GLY A 299 -17.43 -23.89 38.41
N ALA A 300 -17.48 -24.24 39.70
CA ALA A 300 -16.35 -24.12 40.60
C ALA A 300 -15.22 -25.00 40.04
N ARG A 301 -14.27 -24.37 39.37
CA ARG A 301 -12.91 -24.87 39.44
C ARG A 301 -12.29 -24.27 40.70
N PRO A 302 -11.80 -25.06 41.65
CA PRO A 302 -10.63 -24.61 42.37
C PRO A 302 -9.55 -24.43 41.31
N ARG A 303 -9.28 -23.19 40.90
CA ARG A 303 -7.97 -22.92 40.34
C ARG A 303 -7.04 -22.89 41.52
N THR A 304 -6.52 -24.07 41.86
CA THR A 304 -5.15 -24.20 42.33
C THR A 304 -4.37 -23.14 41.58
N ALA A 305 -3.77 -22.19 42.29
CA ALA A 305 -2.62 -21.53 41.73
C ALA A 305 -1.74 -22.68 41.25
N LEU A 306 -1.64 -22.90 39.93
CA LEU A 306 -0.48 -23.59 39.40
C LEU A 306 0.67 -22.62 39.69
N LEU A 307 1.09 -22.60 40.96
CA LEU A 307 2.49 -22.58 41.32
C LEU A 307 3.04 -23.74 40.50
N PHE A 308 3.43 -23.44 39.26
CA PHE A 308 4.28 -24.35 38.54
C PHE A 308 5.47 -24.54 39.46
N ASP A 309 5.73 -25.78 39.80
CA ASP A 309 6.97 -26.13 40.43
C ASP A 309 8.10 -25.47 39.64
N ALA A 310 8.98 -24.76 40.34
CA ALA A 310 9.99 -23.91 39.73
C ALA A 310 10.93 -24.74 38.84
N GLU A 311 11.17 -25.99 39.23
CA GLU A 311 11.96 -26.97 38.47
C GLU A 311 11.21 -27.48 37.24
N ALA A 312 9.93 -27.86 37.36
CA ALA A 312 9.13 -28.25 36.20
C ALA A 312 9.02 -27.13 35.13
N ALA A 313 8.88 -25.87 35.56
CA ALA A 313 8.89 -24.73 34.63
C ALA A 313 10.27 -24.54 33.97
N ALA A 314 11.35 -24.81 34.70
CA ALA A 314 12.71 -24.69 34.19
C ALA A 314 13.02 -25.80 33.19
N GLU A 315 12.58 -27.03 33.46
CA GLU A 315 12.67 -28.16 32.54
C GLU A 315 11.93 -27.89 31.23
N GLU A 316 10.69 -27.35 31.29
CA GLU A 316 9.96 -26.99 30.09
C GLU A 316 10.64 -25.84 29.31
N MET A 317 11.22 -24.84 29.99
CA MET A 317 12.07 -23.83 29.34
C MET A 317 13.23 -24.48 28.57
N ARG A 318 13.96 -25.39 29.20
CA ARG A 318 15.10 -26.11 28.60
C ARG A 318 14.68 -26.96 27.41
N ALA A 319 13.57 -27.69 27.53
CA ALA A 319 12.98 -28.47 26.44
C ALA A 319 12.59 -27.62 25.22
N ARG A 320 12.37 -26.31 25.42
CA ARG A 320 12.07 -25.33 24.35
C ARG A 320 13.29 -24.52 23.90
N GLY A 321 14.49 -24.92 24.31
CA GLY A 321 15.74 -24.31 23.87
C GLY A 321 16.10 -23.01 24.60
N TYR A 322 15.65 -22.87 25.84
CA TYR A 322 16.03 -21.76 26.72
C TYR A 322 16.55 -22.28 28.06
N GLU A 323 17.74 -21.85 28.45
CA GLU A 323 18.31 -22.11 29.77
C GLU A 323 17.94 -20.95 30.72
N PRO A 324 17.11 -21.16 31.75
CA PRO A 324 16.82 -20.13 32.74
C PRO A 324 18.07 -19.67 33.48
N LEU A 325 18.24 -18.36 33.66
CA LEU A 325 19.40 -17.79 34.38
C LEU A 325 19.12 -17.55 35.87
N VAL A 326 17.84 -17.57 36.24
CA VAL A 326 17.36 -17.37 37.61
C VAL A 326 16.19 -18.33 37.88
N SER A 327 15.86 -18.55 39.14
CA SER A 327 14.69 -19.36 39.53
C SER A 327 13.39 -18.83 38.92
N TYR A 328 12.42 -19.73 38.72
CA TYR A 328 11.13 -19.38 38.12
C TYR A 328 10.42 -18.28 38.93
N PRO A 329 9.99 -17.16 38.31
CA PRO A 329 9.35 -16.03 39.01
C PRO A 329 7.90 -16.31 39.48
N GLY A 330 7.46 -17.58 39.47
CA GLY A 330 6.15 -18.01 39.97
C GLY A 330 4.96 -17.67 39.08
N ARG A 331 5.15 -16.95 37.96
CA ARG A 331 4.07 -16.54 37.05
C ARG A 331 4.44 -16.71 35.58
N THR A 332 3.51 -17.28 34.82
CA THR A 332 3.76 -17.68 33.42
C THR A 332 3.95 -16.49 32.48
N ASN A 333 3.31 -15.36 32.75
CA ASN A 333 3.41 -14.13 31.95
C ASN A 333 4.49 -13.17 32.45
N ALA A 334 5.19 -13.49 33.55
CA ALA A 334 6.34 -12.71 33.98
C ALA A 334 7.51 -12.94 33.04
N THR A 335 8.31 -11.90 32.82
CA THR A 335 9.57 -12.03 32.10
C THR A 335 10.54 -12.83 32.94
N TRP A 336 11.13 -13.86 32.35
CA TRP A 336 12.05 -14.78 32.98
C TRP A 336 13.40 -14.72 32.24
N PRO A 337 14.45 -14.14 32.85
CA PRO A 337 15.79 -14.12 32.26
C PRO A 337 16.25 -15.53 31.87
N ALA A 338 16.55 -15.72 30.59
CA ALA A 338 16.95 -17.01 30.03
C ALA A 338 17.90 -16.83 28.84
N ARG A 339 18.85 -17.77 28.70
CA ARG A 339 19.78 -17.87 27.58
C ARG A 339 19.23 -18.82 26.53
N CYS A 340 19.15 -18.38 25.27
CA CYS A 340 18.77 -19.27 24.18
C CYS A 340 19.88 -20.29 23.91
N THR A 341 19.58 -21.59 23.95
CA THR A 341 20.58 -22.66 23.72
C THR A 341 21.07 -22.73 22.28
N THR A 342 20.28 -22.23 21.31
CA THR A 342 20.65 -22.22 19.88
C THR A 342 21.65 -21.12 19.53
N CYS A 343 21.54 -19.92 20.11
CA CYS A 343 22.36 -18.78 19.71
C CYS A 343 23.14 -18.12 20.85
N GLY A 344 22.99 -18.60 22.08
CA GLY A 344 23.63 -18.05 23.29
C GLY A 344 23.08 -16.71 23.75
N HIS A 345 22.11 -16.12 23.05
CA HIS A 345 21.57 -14.81 23.42
C HIS A 345 20.81 -14.87 24.74
N GLU A 346 21.20 -14.02 25.69
CA GLU A 346 20.52 -13.81 26.96
C GLU A 346 19.41 -12.77 26.80
N GLY A 347 18.17 -13.21 26.98
CA GLY A 347 16.98 -12.38 26.86
C GLY A 347 16.07 -12.53 28.07
N ARG A 348 14.93 -11.84 28.03
CA ARG A 348 13.89 -11.90 29.07
C ARG A 348 12.54 -12.36 28.51
N PRO A 349 12.45 -13.58 27.93
CA PRO A 349 11.18 -14.11 27.42
C PRO A 349 10.17 -14.34 28.56
N THR A 350 8.88 -14.47 28.25
CA THR A 350 7.90 -14.94 29.23
C THR A 350 7.71 -16.45 29.08
N PHE A 351 7.52 -17.18 30.18
CA PHE A 351 7.32 -18.64 30.15
C PHE A 351 6.15 -19.05 29.25
N ASN A 352 5.04 -18.30 29.31
CA ASN A 352 3.87 -18.53 28.48
C ASN A 352 4.15 -18.32 26.97
N ALA A 353 5.00 -17.36 26.61
CA ALA A 353 5.37 -17.12 25.21
C ALA A 353 6.26 -18.23 24.64
N VAL A 354 7.16 -18.78 25.46
CA VAL A 354 8.01 -19.94 25.11
C VAL A 354 7.17 -21.21 24.99
N ARG A 355 6.22 -21.40 25.91
CA ARG A 355 5.31 -22.55 25.94
C ARG A 355 4.32 -22.59 24.78
N ASN A 356 3.71 -21.47 24.39
CA ASN A 356 2.63 -21.49 23.38
C ASN A 356 3.15 -21.48 21.93
N ARG A 357 4.38 -21.93 21.68
CA ARG A 357 5.04 -22.09 20.36
C ARG A 357 5.11 -20.82 19.47
N GLY A 358 4.69 -19.65 19.96
CA GLY A 358 4.52 -18.44 19.14
C GLY A 358 5.74 -17.51 19.07
N GLN A 359 6.72 -17.63 19.96
CA GLN A 359 7.86 -16.70 20.03
C GLN A 359 9.16 -17.45 20.37
N GLY A 360 9.75 -18.15 19.40
CA GLY A 360 11.16 -18.57 19.50
C GLY A 360 12.10 -17.37 19.66
N CYS A 361 13.38 -17.61 19.94
CA CYS A 361 14.34 -16.53 20.22
C CYS A 361 14.34 -15.48 19.11
N ARG A 362 14.17 -14.20 19.50
CA ARG A 362 14.08 -13.08 18.54
C ARG A 362 15.27 -13.06 17.59
N ILE A 363 16.48 -13.32 18.09
CA ILE A 363 17.70 -13.35 17.29
C ILE A 363 17.69 -14.51 16.30
N CYS A 364 17.40 -15.73 16.76
CA CYS A 364 17.28 -16.91 15.89
C CYS A 364 16.23 -16.69 14.80
N ARG A 365 15.06 -16.17 15.15
CA ARG A 365 13.99 -15.87 14.19
C ARG A 365 14.42 -14.82 13.18
N THR A 366 15.13 -13.78 13.62
CA THR A 366 15.61 -12.72 12.71
C THR A 366 16.65 -13.28 11.74
N ARG A 367 17.60 -14.10 12.22
CA ARG A 367 18.58 -14.80 11.39
C ARG A 367 17.91 -15.74 10.37
N ALA A 368 16.94 -16.55 10.81
CA ALA A 368 16.18 -17.43 9.93
C ALA A 368 15.39 -16.65 8.85
N ALA A 369 14.74 -15.55 9.25
CA ALA A 369 14.02 -14.69 8.32
C ALA A 369 14.96 -13.97 7.33
N GLN A 370 16.18 -13.61 7.74
CA GLN A 370 17.19 -13.04 6.86
C GLN A 370 17.72 -14.09 5.88
N ALA A 371 18.01 -15.32 6.33
CA ALA A 371 18.43 -16.42 5.47
C ALA A 371 17.37 -16.76 4.41
N LYS A 372 16.08 -16.83 4.81
CA LYS A 372 14.97 -17.03 3.87
C LYS A 372 14.89 -15.93 2.81
N ARG A 373 15.05 -14.67 3.22
CA ARG A 373 15.09 -13.52 2.29
C ARG A 373 16.30 -13.58 1.36
N ALA A 374 17.47 -13.94 1.86
CA ALA A 374 18.68 -14.10 1.05
C ALA A 374 18.51 -15.20 -0.02
N ALA A 375 17.97 -16.36 0.36
CA ALA A 375 17.68 -17.45 -0.57
C ALA A 375 16.67 -17.05 -1.67
N ALA A 376 15.58 -16.37 -1.28
CA ALA A 376 14.61 -15.85 -2.26
C ALA A 376 15.24 -14.80 -3.19
N THR A 377 16.14 -13.97 -2.66
CA THR A 377 16.87 -12.97 -3.46
C THR A 377 17.84 -13.63 -4.44
N ALA A 378 18.55 -14.69 -4.02
CA ALA A 378 19.43 -15.47 -4.89
C ALA A 378 18.67 -16.05 -6.09
N LEU A 379 17.52 -16.69 -5.85
CA LEU A 379 16.68 -17.23 -6.93
C LEU A 379 16.21 -16.14 -7.91
N LYS A 380 15.77 -14.98 -7.39
CA LYS A 380 15.38 -13.84 -8.23
C LYS A 380 16.56 -13.28 -9.02
N ALA A 381 17.73 -13.19 -8.40
CA ALA A 381 18.93 -12.67 -9.03
C ALA A 381 19.39 -13.59 -10.18
N GLU A 382 19.41 -14.90 -9.96
CA GLU A 382 19.73 -15.88 -11.00
C GLU A 382 18.74 -15.83 -12.17
N GLY A 383 17.44 -15.78 -11.89
CA GLY A 383 16.41 -15.66 -12.93
C GLY A 383 16.58 -14.40 -13.79
N MET A 384 16.88 -13.26 -13.17
CA MET A 384 17.16 -12.02 -13.88
C MET A 384 18.43 -12.13 -14.75
N MET A 385 19.51 -12.71 -14.22
CA MET A 385 20.76 -12.88 -14.95
C MET A 385 20.55 -13.77 -16.18
N ARG A 386 19.83 -14.89 -16.04
CA ARG A 386 19.49 -15.77 -17.16
C ARG A 386 18.64 -15.05 -18.21
N ALA A 387 17.65 -14.26 -17.77
CA ALA A 387 16.78 -13.49 -18.67
C ALA A 387 17.53 -12.47 -19.53
N VAL A 388 18.63 -11.89 -19.02
CA VAL A 388 19.48 -10.96 -19.80
C VAL A 388 20.64 -11.67 -20.54
N GLY A 389 20.66 -13.01 -20.56
CA GLY A 389 21.65 -13.80 -21.30
C GLY A 389 22.98 -14.03 -20.56
N PHE A 390 22.96 -14.05 -19.23
CA PHE A 390 24.08 -14.49 -18.40
C PHE A 390 23.68 -15.75 -17.60
N GLU A 391 24.37 -16.86 -17.83
CA GLU A 391 24.25 -18.08 -17.03
C GLU A 391 25.21 -18.02 -15.83
N PRO A 392 24.73 -17.97 -14.58
CA PRO A 392 25.60 -17.97 -13.41
C PRO A 392 26.43 -19.25 -13.29
N LEU A 393 27.71 -19.14 -12.98
CA LEU A 393 28.63 -20.27 -12.79
C LEU A 393 28.96 -20.54 -11.31
N GLU A 394 28.49 -19.67 -10.42
CA GLU A 394 28.67 -19.79 -8.97
C GLU A 394 27.43 -19.27 -8.23
N PRO A 395 27.22 -19.65 -6.95
CA PRO A 395 26.10 -19.15 -6.16
C PRO A 395 26.11 -17.64 -5.97
N TYR A 396 24.92 -17.04 -5.97
CA TYR A 396 24.74 -15.61 -5.69
C TYR A 396 25.19 -15.26 -4.26
N ARG A 397 25.96 -14.17 -4.12
CA ARG A 397 26.40 -13.65 -2.82
C ARG A 397 25.69 -12.35 -2.44
N THR A 398 25.92 -11.29 -3.21
CA THR A 398 25.33 -9.97 -2.97
C THR A 398 25.12 -9.22 -4.28
N GLY A 399 24.40 -8.09 -4.23
CA GLY A 399 24.13 -7.26 -5.41
C GLY A 399 25.36 -6.58 -6.02
N GLN A 400 26.41 -6.33 -5.23
CA GLN A 400 27.59 -5.56 -5.67
C GLN A 400 28.83 -6.42 -5.86
N THR A 401 28.82 -7.68 -5.41
CA THR A 401 29.92 -8.60 -5.67
C THR A 401 29.95 -8.96 -7.17
N PRO A 402 31.11 -8.87 -7.84
CA PRO A 402 31.26 -9.39 -9.20
C PRO A 402 30.87 -10.87 -9.23
N TRP A 403 29.96 -11.23 -10.14
CA TRP A 403 29.36 -12.56 -10.17
C TRP A 403 29.81 -13.29 -11.42
N ARG A 404 30.52 -14.42 -11.27
CA ARG A 404 31.00 -15.20 -12.42
C ARG A 404 29.83 -15.80 -13.19
N CYS A 405 29.71 -15.43 -14.46
CA CYS A 405 28.66 -15.88 -15.35
C CYS A 405 29.20 -16.16 -16.77
N ARG A 406 28.59 -17.11 -17.48
CA ARG A 406 28.83 -17.35 -18.90
C ARG A 406 27.81 -16.56 -19.72
N CYS A 407 28.25 -15.75 -20.67
CA CYS A 407 27.33 -15.08 -21.59
C CYS A 407 26.75 -16.10 -22.59
N THR A 408 25.43 -16.16 -22.73
CA THR A 408 24.76 -17.08 -23.67
C THR A 408 24.93 -16.66 -25.13
N ALA A 409 25.15 -15.37 -25.41
CA ALA A 409 25.33 -14.86 -26.77
C ALA A 409 26.72 -15.15 -27.37
N CYS A 410 27.79 -15.09 -26.56
CA CYS A 410 29.17 -15.27 -27.05
C CYS A 410 29.97 -16.37 -26.34
N GLY A 411 29.37 -17.11 -25.40
CA GLY A 411 29.97 -18.23 -24.68
C GLY A 411 31.07 -17.88 -23.66
N ARG A 412 31.52 -16.62 -23.57
CA ARG A 412 32.64 -16.19 -22.72
C ARG A 412 32.22 -15.94 -21.27
N GLU A 413 33.12 -16.23 -20.33
CA GLU A 413 32.95 -15.88 -18.91
C GLU A 413 33.12 -14.38 -18.66
N SER A 414 32.14 -13.77 -17.99
CA SER A 414 32.10 -12.37 -17.57
C SER A 414 31.74 -12.29 -16.10
N THR A 415 32.10 -11.19 -15.44
CA THR A 415 31.86 -10.97 -14.01
C THR A 415 30.96 -9.75 -13.73
N PRO A 416 29.75 -9.68 -14.32
CA PRO A 416 28.84 -8.57 -14.03
C PRO A 416 28.38 -8.59 -12.56
N THR A 417 28.05 -7.43 -12.02
CA THR A 417 27.35 -7.33 -10.73
C THR A 417 25.84 -7.36 -10.96
N TYR A 418 25.07 -8.06 -10.12
CA TYR A 418 23.61 -8.09 -10.22
C TYR A 418 23.00 -6.68 -10.23
N SER A 419 23.48 -5.76 -9.39
CA SER A 419 22.92 -4.39 -9.30
C SER A 419 23.01 -3.63 -10.63
N ASN A 420 24.13 -3.74 -11.36
CA ASN A 420 24.28 -3.08 -12.65
C ASN A 420 23.42 -3.73 -13.75
N VAL A 421 23.19 -5.04 -13.65
CA VAL A 421 22.29 -5.77 -14.56
C VAL A 421 20.83 -5.38 -14.29
N SER A 422 20.40 -5.36 -13.02
CA SER A 422 19.03 -4.99 -12.64
C SER A 422 18.70 -3.53 -12.95
N ASN A 423 19.70 -2.64 -12.88
CA ASN A 423 19.56 -1.24 -13.28
C ASN A 423 19.66 -1.01 -14.81
N GLY A 424 19.65 -2.09 -15.61
CA GLY A 424 19.65 -2.01 -17.08
C GLY A 424 20.98 -1.58 -17.71
N GLY A 425 22.06 -1.51 -16.93
CA GLY A 425 23.32 -0.90 -17.36
C GLY A 425 24.35 -1.82 -18.00
N THR A 426 24.29 -3.14 -17.78
CA THR A 426 25.39 -4.05 -18.18
C THR A 426 24.97 -5.09 -19.22
N ARG A 427 25.44 -4.90 -20.47
CA ARG A 427 25.56 -5.96 -21.48
C ARG A 427 26.91 -6.68 -21.32
N CYS A 428 27.01 -7.92 -21.78
CA CYS A 428 28.27 -8.67 -21.77
C CYS A 428 29.41 -7.82 -22.34
N ARG A 429 30.50 -7.61 -21.56
CA ARG A 429 31.61 -6.73 -21.95
C ARG A 429 32.22 -7.09 -23.30
N PHE A 430 32.13 -8.36 -23.68
CA PHE A 430 32.67 -8.85 -24.95
C PHE A 430 31.72 -8.66 -26.13
N CYS A 431 30.41 -8.60 -25.86
CA CYS A 431 29.38 -8.30 -26.86
C CYS A 431 29.19 -6.78 -27.03
N SER A 432 29.41 -6.00 -25.97
CA SER A 432 29.29 -4.54 -25.97
C SER A 432 30.55 -3.83 -26.46
N SER A 433 31.74 -4.32 -26.08
CA SER A 433 32.94 -3.98 -26.83
C SER A 433 32.85 -4.68 -28.17
N LYS A 434 33.29 -4.04 -29.26
CA LYS A 434 33.44 -4.70 -30.57
C LYS A 434 34.53 -5.79 -30.55
N SER A 435 34.68 -6.58 -29.48
CA SER A 435 35.64 -7.66 -29.35
C SER A 435 35.10 -8.90 -30.07
N SER A 436 35.44 -9.01 -31.35
CA SER A 436 35.31 -10.27 -32.08
C SER A 436 36.07 -11.35 -31.30
N ASN A 437 35.55 -12.59 -31.26
CA ASN A 437 36.39 -13.72 -30.89
C ASN A 437 37.51 -13.88 -31.94
N ALA A 438 38.57 -14.63 -31.63
CA ALA A 438 39.75 -14.76 -32.50
C ALA A 438 39.36 -15.18 -33.93
N GLU A 439 38.33 -16.02 -34.05
CA GLU A 439 37.79 -16.52 -35.31
C GLU A 439 37.08 -15.44 -36.14
N GLN A 440 36.18 -14.66 -35.54
CA GLN A 440 35.53 -13.52 -36.20
C GLN A 440 36.53 -12.40 -36.53
N ALA A 441 37.55 -12.20 -35.69
CA ALA A 441 38.62 -11.27 -35.97
C ALA A 441 39.39 -11.71 -37.22
N ALA A 442 39.72 -13.00 -37.31
CA ALA A 442 40.40 -13.57 -38.47
C ALA A 442 39.53 -13.49 -39.73
N ALA A 443 38.24 -13.80 -39.64
CA ALA A 443 37.30 -13.67 -40.74
C ALA A 443 37.22 -12.22 -41.26
N GLY A 444 37.16 -11.23 -40.36
CA GLY A 444 37.18 -9.82 -40.73
C GLY A 444 38.47 -9.38 -41.41
N MET A 445 39.62 -9.91 -40.99
CA MET A 445 40.90 -9.66 -41.65
C MET A 445 40.94 -10.25 -43.06
N ARG A 446 40.51 -11.50 -43.23
CA ARG A 446 40.49 -12.18 -44.54
C ARG A 446 39.56 -11.49 -45.53
N ALA A 447 38.37 -11.07 -45.08
CA ALA A 447 37.43 -10.30 -45.90
C ALA A 447 38.01 -8.95 -46.40
N ALA A 448 38.96 -8.38 -45.66
CA ALA A 448 39.68 -7.18 -46.05
C ALA A 448 40.96 -7.44 -46.86
N GLY A 449 41.25 -8.70 -47.19
CA GLY A 449 42.42 -9.11 -47.96
C GLY A 449 43.71 -9.24 -47.15
N PHE A 450 43.61 -9.52 -45.85
CA PHE A 450 44.74 -9.81 -44.96
C PHE A 450 44.58 -11.21 -44.34
N GLU A 451 45.55 -12.10 -44.56
CA GLU A 451 45.62 -13.41 -43.91
C GLU A 451 46.43 -13.30 -42.61
N PRO A 452 45.85 -13.56 -41.43
CA PRO A 452 46.60 -13.57 -40.17
C PRO A 452 47.67 -14.67 -40.16
N LEU A 453 48.89 -14.32 -39.73
CA LEU A 453 50.01 -15.27 -39.61
C LEU A 453 50.20 -15.78 -38.17
N GLU A 454 49.54 -15.14 -37.21
CA GLU A 454 49.61 -15.46 -35.78
C GLU A 454 48.21 -15.40 -35.13
N PRO A 455 48.00 -16.02 -33.95
CA PRO A 455 46.75 -15.91 -33.20
C PRO A 455 46.35 -14.47 -32.89
N PHE A 456 45.05 -14.21 -32.77
CA PHE A 456 44.53 -12.87 -32.51
C PHE A 456 45.05 -12.29 -31.17
N PRO A 457 45.69 -11.10 -31.16
CA PRO A 457 46.31 -10.51 -29.96
C PRO A 457 45.32 -10.06 -28.87
N GLY A 458 44.01 -10.21 -29.09
CA GLY A 458 42.98 -10.03 -28.08
C GLY A 458 42.25 -8.69 -28.13
N ARG A 459 42.90 -7.59 -28.55
CA ARG A 459 42.23 -6.30 -28.78
C ARG A 459 42.30 -5.88 -30.25
N ALA A 460 41.25 -5.22 -30.73
CA ALA A 460 41.17 -4.75 -32.11
C ALA A 460 42.16 -3.61 -32.45
N THR A 461 42.74 -2.98 -31.43
CA THR A 461 43.72 -1.88 -31.55
C THR A 461 45.16 -2.37 -31.60
N ASP A 462 45.40 -3.62 -31.24
CA ASP A 462 46.76 -4.14 -31.12
C ASP A 462 47.29 -4.52 -32.52
N PRO A 463 48.60 -4.30 -32.78
CA PRO A 463 49.22 -4.76 -34.02
C PRO A 463 49.07 -6.27 -34.18
N TRP A 464 48.69 -6.70 -35.38
CA TRP A 464 48.50 -8.09 -35.74
C TRP A 464 49.28 -8.38 -37.02
N HIS A 465 50.17 -9.38 -36.97
CA HIS A 465 50.99 -9.81 -38.10
C HIS A 465 50.14 -10.55 -39.13
N CYS A 466 50.08 -10.00 -40.34
CA CYS A 466 49.25 -10.53 -41.42
C CYS A 466 49.96 -10.47 -42.78
N ARG A 467 49.65 -11.40 -43.67
CA ARG A 467 50.01 -11.38 -45.08
C ARG A 467 48.91 -10.68 -45.88
N CYS A 468 49.23 -9.58 -46.55
CA CYS A 468 48.32 -8.91 -47.46
C CYS A 468 48.11 -9.74 -48.74
N SER A 469 46.96 -9.58 -49.40
CA SER A 469 46.65 -10.13 -50.74
C SER A 469 47.69 -9.80 -51.82
N CYS A 470 48.49 -8.74 -51.65
CA CYS A 470 49.61 -8.42 -52.54
C CYS A 470 50.91 -9.18 -52.19
N GLY A 471 50.87 -10.18 -51.30
CA GLY A 471 52.01 -11.02 -50.89
C GLY A 471 52.87 -10.45 -49.75
N ASN A 472 52.79 -9.15 -49.47
CA ASN A 472 53.59 -8.50 -48.43
C ASN A 472 53.07 -8.80 -47.02
N GLU A 473 53.98 -9.11 -46.11
CA GLU A 473 53.70 -9.17 -44.67
C GLU A 473 53.65 -7.76 -44.07
N VAL A 474 52.66 -7.51 -43.21
CA VAL A 474 52.42 -6.21 -42.58
C VAL A 474 51.97 -6.40 -41.13
N MET A 475 52.26 -5.40 -40.30
CA MET A 475 51.63 -5.23 -38.99
C MET A 475 50.44 -4.28 -39.17
N THR A 476 49.22 -4.80 -39.07
CA THR A 476 47.99 -3.99 -39.19
C THR A 476 47.11 -4.16 -37.95
N ARG A 477 45.95 -3.53 -37.91
CA ARG A 477 45.03 -3.58 -36.77
C ARG A 477 43.62 -3.88 -37.26
N LEU A 478 42.87 -4.72 -36.55
CA LEU A 478 41.47 -5.00 -36.88
C LEU A 478 40.60 -3.73 -36.86
N SER A 479 40.95 -2.77 -36.00
CA SER A 479 40.31 -1.44 -35.94
C SER A 479 40.47 -0.65 -37.24
N PHE A 480 41.63 -0.68 -37.89
CA PHE A 480 41.87 0.01 -39.18
C PHE A 480 41.10 -0.64 -40.31
N VAL A 481 41.03 -1.98 -40.31
CA VAL A 481 40.20 -2.72 -41.26
C VAL A 481 38.74 -2.32 -41.12
N ARG A 482 38.23 -2.23 -39.89
CA ARG A 482 36.84 -1.83 -39.61
C ARG A 482 36.53 -0.37 -39.93
N SER A 483 37.52 0.52 -39.86
CA SER A 483 37.37 1.94 -40.24
C SER A 483 37.55 2.17 -41.75
N GLY A 484 37.76 1.12 -42.55
CA GLY A 484 37.94 1.22 -44.00
C GLY A 484 39.33 1.70 -44.44
N THR A 485 40.26 1.88 -43.51
CA THR A 485 41.64 2.29 -43.81
C THR A 485 42.47 1.07 -44.17
N LYS A 486 42.68 0.82 -45.47
CA LYS A 486 43.46 -0.33 -45.94
C LYS A 486 44.97 -0.08 -45.73
N GLY A 487 45.58 -0.83 -44.81
CA GLY A 487 46.91 -0.54 -44.23
C GLY A 487 48.15 -0.98 -45.02
N CYS A 488 48.02 -1.66 -46.17
CA CYS A 488 49.20 -2.11 -46.92
C CYS A 488 49.73 -1.01 -47.85
N LYS A 489 50.72 -0.23 -47.40
CA LYS A 489 51.35 0.85 -48.19
C LYS A 489 51.95 0.40 -49.53
N LYS A 490 52.18 -0.90 -49.73
CA LYS A 490 52.74 -1.49 -50.96
C LYS A 490 51.66 -2.04 -51.91
N CYS A 491 50.38 -1.94 -51.56
CA CYS A 491 49.29 -2.50 -52.37
C CYS A 491 48.80 -1.48 -53.42
N PRO A 492 48.61 -1.87 -54.70
CA PRO A 492 48.14 -0.97 -55.76
C PRO A 492 46.75 -0.37 -55.49
N ARG A 493 45.92 -1.09 -54.73
CA ARG A 493 44.56 -0.70 -54.35
C ARG A 493 44.48 0.41 -53.29
N THR A 494 45.61 0.79 -52.71
CA THR A 494 45.72 1.80 -51.66
C THR A 494 46.76 2.81 -52.08
N GLY A 495 46.31 3.83 -52.81
CA GLY A 495 47.16 4.79 -53.54
C GLY A 495 48.47 5.12 -52.84
N GLY A 496 49.59 4.72 -53.45
CA GLY A 496 50.89 4.91 -52.83
C GLY A 496 52.13 4.35 -53.53
N ARG A 497 52.17 4.28 -54.86
CA ARG A 497 53.37 4.41 -55.71
C ARG A 497 52.90 4.34 -57.16
N THR A 498 52.99 5.46 -57.88
CA THR A 498 52.78 5.45 -59.34
C THR A 498 53.95 4.68 -59.93
N ASP A 499 53.66 3.70 -60.79
CA ASP A 499 54.67 2.96 -61.54
C ASP A 499 55.60 3.95 -62.28
N PRO A 500 56.94 3.83 -62.16
CA PRO A 500 57.88 4.76 -62.79
C PRO A 500 57.69 4.92 -64.31
N ALA A 501 57.33 3.85 -65.02
CA ALA A 501 57.10 3.92 -66.46
C ALA A 501 55.84 4.73 -66.78
N LYS A 502 54.75 4.51 -66.04
CA LYS A 502 53.53 5.32 -66.14
C LYS A 502 53.76 6.79 -65.77
N ALA A 503 54.50 7.06 -64.70
CA ALA A 503 54.86 8.43 -64.30
C ALA A 503 55.68 9.14 -65.39
N ALA A 504 56.62 8.42 -66.03
CA ALA A 504 57.43 8.98 -67.12
C ALA A 504 56.57 9.29 -68.36
N ALA A 505 55.60 8.43 -68.69
CA ALA A 505 54.66 8.69 -69.78
C ALA A 505 53.81 9.95 -69.53
N GLU A 506 53.28 10.13 -68.32
CA GLU A 506 52.49 11.30 -67.95
C GLU A 506 53.30 12.61 -68.06
N VAL A 507 54.57 12.60 -67.66
CA VAL A 507 55.45 13.78 -67.70
C VAL A 507 55.90 14.10 -69.13
N ARG A 508 56.16 13.07 -69.96
CA ARG A 508 56.42 13.25 -71.40
C ARG A 508 55.24 13.84 -72.15
N GLN A 509 54.02 13.40 -71.84
CA GLN A 509 52.80 13.96 -72.43
C GLN A 509 52.62 15.44 -72.07
N ALA A 510 53.15 15.88 -70.92
CA ALA A 510 53.15 17.28 -70.51
C ALA A 510 54.33 18.10 -71.07
N GLY A 511 55.13 17.55 -71.98
CA GLY A 511 56.22 18.26 -72.65
C GLY A 511 57.54 18.30 -71.87
N PHE A 512 57.74 17.39 -70.91
CA PHE A 512 58.96 17.26 -70.13
C PHE A 512 59.56 15.85 -70.25
N GLU A 513 60.84 15.75 -70.60
CA GLU A 513 61.58 14.48 -70.63
C GLU A 513 62.30 14.26 -69.30
N PRO A 514 62.02 13.16 -68.56
CA PRO A 514 62.73 12.86 -67.32
C PRO A 514 64.23 12.66 -67.52
N LEU A 515 65.06 13.36 -66.73
CA LEU A 515 66.51 13.18 -66.73
C LEU A 515 66.97 12.13 -65.71
N GLU A 516 66.09 11.78 -64.78
CA GLU A 516 66.34 10.78 -63.73
C GLU A 516 65.13 9.86 -63.57
N THR A 517 65.32 8.73 -62.88
CA THR A 517 64.23 7.80 -62.56
C THR A 517 63.21 8.45 -61.63
N TYR A 518 61.94 8.02 -61.74
CA TYR A 518 60.86 8.61 -60.96
C TYR A 518 61.11 8.47 -59.43
N PRO A 519 61.09 9.57 -58.65
CA PRO A 519 61.45 9.59 -57.21
C PRO A 519 60.51 8.78 -56.29
N GLY A 520 59.37 8.31 -56.81
CA GLY A 520 58.48 7.36 -56.13
C GLY A 520 57.25 7.96 -55.44
N LYS A 521 57.26 9.25 -55.06
CA LYS A 521 56.06 9.96 -54.59
C LYS A 521 55.64 11.06 -55.55
N THR A 522 54.33 11.29 -55.65
CA THR A 522 53.79 12.26 -56.61
C THR A 522 54.13 13.72 -56.27
N THR A 523 54.57 13.99 -55.04
CA THR A 523 54.95 15.32 -54.55
C THR A 523 56.45 15.58 -54.57
N ASP A 524 57.25 14.54 -54.81
CA ASP A 524 58.70 14.68 -54.82
C ASP A 524 59.13 15.42 -56.09
N ARG A 525 60.18 16.23 -55.93
CA ARG A 525 60.79 17.01 -57.01
C ARG A 525 61.47 16.04 -57.97
N TRP A 526 61.18 16.19 -59.26
CA TRP A 526 61.67 15.33 -60.32
C TRP A 526 62.37 16.20 -61.38
N HIS A 527 63.65 15.91 -61.63
CA HIS A 527 64.47 16.60 -62.60
C HIS A 527 64.13 16.15 -64.02
N CYS A 528 63.72 17.10 -64.85
CA CYS A 528 63.30 16.88 -66.23
C CYS A 528 63.87 17.96 -67.15
N ARG A 529 63.87 17.70 -68.45
CA ARG A 529 64.19 18.65 -69.50
C ARG A 529 62.90 19.04 -70.22
N CYS A 530 62.60 20.32 -70.33
CA CYS A 530 61.46 20.78 -71.13
C CYS A 530 61.75 20.60 -72.63
N ALA A 531 60.69 20.54 -73.46
CA ALA A 531 60.80 20.54 -74.92
C ALA A 531 61.63 21.70 -75.49
N CYS A 532 61.72 22.85 -74.81
CA CYS A 532 62.59 23.98 -75.22
C CYS A 532 64.09 23.78 -74.91
N GLY A 533 64.46 22.65 -74.31
CA GLY A 533 65.85 22.32 -73.92
C GLY A 533 66.25 22.78 -72.51
N ALA A 534 65.46 23.63 -71.85
CA ALA A 534 65.75 24.08 -70.49
C ALA A 534 65.50 22.98 -69.44
N GLU A 535 66.36 22.92 -68.42
CA GLU A 535 66.13 22.06 -67.26
C GLU A 535 65.00 22.60 -66.38
N ALA A 536 64.18 21.70 -65.87
CA ALA A 536 63.01 21.99 -65.06
C ALA A 536 62.88 20.97 -63.93
N THR A 537 62.47 21.45 -62.76
CA THR A 537 62.08 20.57 -61.65
C THR A 537 60.56 20.53 -61.55
N VAL A 538 59.99 19.36 -61.81
CA VAL A 538 58.53 19.15 -61.84
C VAL A 538 58.12 18.23 -60.70
N THR A 539 56.83 18.22 -60.34
CA THR A 539 56.26 17.15 -59.50
C THR A 539 55.12 16.50 -60.26
N LEU A 540 54.92 15.19 -60.13
CA LEU A 540 53.82 14.50 -60.82
C LEU A 540 52.44 15.08 -60.43
N THR A 541 52.32 15.58 -59.19
CA THR A 541 51.12 16.30 -58.71
C THR A 541 50.92 17.62 -59.44
N SER A 542 51.98 18.39 -59.71
CA SER A 542 51.87 19.64 -60.50
C SER A 542 51.50 19.38 -61.95
N VAL A 543 52.01 18.29 -62.54
CA VAL A 543 51.75 17.91 -63.94
C VAL A 543 50.28 17.52 -64.10
N ARG A 544 49.76 16.65 -63.23
CA ARG A 544 48.34 16.25 -63.21
C ARG A 544 47.37 17.40 -62.97
N ARG A 545 47.81 18.47 -62.31
CA ARG A 545 47.00 19.66 -62.04
C ARG A 545 47.14 20.75 -63.11
N GLY A 546 47.93 20.51 -64.17
CA GLY A 546 48.20 21.50 -65.22
C GLY A 546 48.95 22.73 -64.71
N ARG A 547 49.65 22.63 -63.57
CA ARG A 547 50.35 23.77 -62.92
C ARG A 547 51.85 23.79 -63.20
N THR A 548 52.36 22.80 -63.92
CA THR A 548 53.78 22.72 -64.30
C THR A 548 54.05 23.65 -65.48
N ARG A 549 55.05 24.51 -65.34
CA ARG A 549 55.45 25.49 -66.35
C ARG A 549 56.96 25.47 -66.48
N CYS A 550 57.47 25.55 -67.71
CA CYS A 550 58.87 25.87 -67.93
C CYS A 550 59.05 27.39 -67.77
N ALA A 551 60.09 27.81 -67.04
CA ALA A 551 60.40 29.23 -66.86
C ALA A 551 60.81 29.94 -68.16
N THR A 552 61.26 29.17 -69.15
CA THR A 552 61.84 29.67 -70.41
C THR A 552 60.86 29.60 -71.59
N CYS A 553 59.78 28.82 -71.49
CA CYS A 553 58.77 28.76 -72.56
C CYS A 553 57.79 29.94 -72.43
N PRO A 554 57.51 30.68 -73.52
CA PRO A 554 56.42 31.66 -73.54
C PRO A 554 55.07 30.97 -73.31
N ARG A 555 54.11 31.70 -72.73
CA ARG A 555 52.76 31.19 -72.46
C ARG A 555 52.11 30.77 -73.77
N ASN A 556 51.89 29.47 -73.97
CA ASN A 556 50.95 29.00 -74.96
C ASN A 556 49.58 28.96 -74.28
N ASP A 557 48.80 30.03 -74.45
CA ASP A 557 47.39 30.04 -74.08
C ASP A 557 46.63 29.26 -75.18
N ALA A 558 46.60 27.94 -75.03
CA ALA A 558 45.72 27.09 -75.80
C ALA A 558 45.17 25.97 -74.91
N ASN A 559 43.95 26.25 -74.44
CA ASN A 559 42.90 25.41 -73.85
C ASN A 559 42.75 25.42 -72.32
#